data_AF-A0A8T8KL28-F1
#
_entry.id   AF-A0A8T8KL28-F1
#
_cell.length_a   1.000
_cell.length_b   1.000
_cell.length_c   1.000
_cell.angle_alpha   90.00
_cell.angle_beta   90.00
_cell.angle_gamma   90.00
#
_symmetry.space_group_name_H-M   'P 1'
#
loop_
_entity.id
_entity.type
_entity.pdbx_description
1 polymer ?
#
loop_
_entity_poly.entity_id
_entity_poly.type
_entity_poly.pdbx_seq_one_letter_code
_entity_poly.pdbx_strand_id
1 'polypeptide(L)'
;MSRTTATIPDDLTDLMEGAVKAGIFENKSDAIRHVLREYFEEHENARVAAAVSLYEEERITLGTAARLAGFNRFEMRDILREEGVELRFGPEDMDAARDEIDVARNLE
;
A
#
# COMPACT_ATOMS: atom_id res chain seq x y z
N MET A 1 6.33 -4.21 12.25
CA MET A 1 5.06 -3.78 11.62
C MET A 1 4.57 -2.54 12.33
N SER A 2 3.94 -1.61 11.63
CA SER A 2 3.23 -0.49 12.26
C SER A 2 2.05 -1.01 13.08
N ARG A 3 1.75 -0.34 14.20
CA ARG A 3 0.59 -0.66 15.04
C ARG A 3 -0.48 0.38 14.81
N THR A 4 -1.70 -0.08 14.56
CA THR A 4 -2.88 0.76 14.38
C THR A 4 -3.93 0.36 15.41
N THR A 5 -4.58 1.35 16.02
CA THR A 5 -5.77 1.13 16.86
C THR A 5 -6.99 1.51 16.04
N ALA A 6 -8.01 0.64 16.03
CA ALA A 6 -9.26 0.87 15.32
C ALA A 6 -10.44 0.54 16.24
N THR A 7 -11.55 1.24 16.02
CA THR A 7 -12.84 0.90 16.64
C THR A 7 -13.58 -0.03 15.69
N ILE A 8 -13.98 -1.20 16.20
CA ILE A 8 -14.69 -2.24 15.46
C ILE A 8 -16.02 -2.48 16.18
N PRO A 9 -17.14 -2.62 15.46
CA PRO A 9 -18.42 -3.04 16.03
C PRO A 9 -18.30 -4.27 16.95
N ASP A 10 -19.12 -4.32 18.00
CA ASP A 10 -19.06 -5.36 19.03
C ASP A 10 -19.32 -6.76 18.44
N ASP A 11 -20.27 -6.88 17.52
CA ASP A 11 -20.61 -8.13 16.83
C ASP A 11 -19.42 -8.71 16.03
N LEU A 12 -18.71 -7.86 15.30
CA LEU A 12 -17.49 -8.26 14.58
C LEU A 12 -16.35 -8.61 15.53
N THR A 13 -16.26 -7.92 16.67
CA THR A 13 -15.28 -8.23 17.71
C THR A 13 -15.54 -9.61 18.32
N ASP A 14 -16.79 -9.93 18.62
CA ASP A 14 -17.22 -11.23 19.14
C ASP A 14 -16.94 -12.37 18.16
N LEU A 15 -17.26 -12.16 16.87
CA LEU A 15 -16.97 -13.13 15.81
C LEU A 15 -15.47 -13.38 15.66
N MET A 16 -14.65 -12.33 15.67
CA MET A 16 -13.20 -12.45 15.58
C MET A 16 -12.63 -13.21 16.80
N GLU A 17 -13.14 -12.96 18.00
CA GLU A 17 -12.75 -13.71 19.19
C GLU A 17 -13.16 -15.19 19.12
N GLY A 18 -14.37 -15.46 18.64
CA GLY A 18 -14.85 -16.82 18.39
C GLY A 18 -13.96 -17.56 17.40
N ALA A 19 -13.56 -16.91 16.30
CA ALA A 19 -12.71 -17.51 15.27
C ALA A 19 -11.31 -17.86 15.81
N VAL A 20 -10.72 -17.01 16.65
CA VAL A 20 -9.44 -17.31 17.31
C VAL A 20 -9.59 -18.48 18.29
N LYS A 21 -10.64 -18.50 19.12
CA LYS A 21 -10.91 -19.61 20.06
C LYS A 21 -11.15 -20.95 19.34
N ALA A 22 -11.75 -20.90 18.16
CA ALA A 22 -11.98 -22.07 17.31
C ALA A 22 -10.74 -22.54 16.54
N GLY A 23 -9.62 -21.79 16.62
CA GLY A 23 -8.37 -22.13 15.92
C GLY A 23 -8.37 -21.82 14.42
N ILE A 24 -9.31 -20.99 13.94
CA ILE A 24 -9.36 -20.55 12.53
C ILE A 24 -8.24 -19.55 12.25
N PHE A 25 -7.98 -18.65 13.20
CA PHE A 25 -6.89 -17.67 13.14
C PHE A 25 -6.00 -17.80 14.36
N GLU A 26 -4.70 -17.54 14.20
CA GLU A 26 -3.74 -17.58 15.30
C GLU A 26 -4.05 -16.51 16.36
N ASN A 27 -4.46 -15.32 15.92
CA ASN A 27 -4.79 -14.19 16.77
C ASN A 27 -5.62 -13.14 16.00
N LYS A 28 -6.09 -12.10 16.70
CA LYS A 28 -6.89 -11.01 16.10
C LYS A 28 -6.16 -10.31 14.94
N SER A 29 -4.85 -10.09 15.04
CA SER A 29 -4.07 -9.45 13.97
C SER A 29 -3.97 -10.32 12.72
N ASP A 30 -3.91 -11.64 12.89
CA ASP A 30 -3.94 -12.59 11.78
C ASP A 30 -5.29 -12.57 11.05
N ALA A 31 -6.39 -12.57 11.81
CA ALA A 31 -7.74 -12.42 11.26
C ALA A 31 -7.88 -11.14 10.42
N ILE A 32 -7.48 -9.98 10.98
CA ILE A 32 -7.55 -8.70 10.27
C ILE A 32 -6.68 -8.71 9.01
N ARG A 33 -5.47 -9.27 9.08
CA ARG A 33 -4.58 -9.38 7.91
C ARG A 33 -5.22 -10.22 6.81
N HIS A 34 -5.85 -11.34 7.17
CA HIS A 34 -6.53 -12.23 6.24
C HIS A 34 -7.65 -11.48 5.51
N VAL A 35 -8.55 -10.86 6.27
CA VAL A 35 -9.71 -10.12 5.72
C VAL A 35 -9.27 -8.98 4.80
N LEU A 36 -8.29 -8.17 5.21
CA LEU A 36 -7.79 -7.07 4.37
C LEU A 36 -7.14 -7.59 3.08
N ARG A 37 -6.42 -8.70 3.15
CA ARG A 37 -5.79 -9.31 1.98
C ARG A 37 -6.86 -9.82 1.01
N GLU A 38 -7.81 -10.59 1.50
CA GLU A 38 -8.93 -11.13 0.71
C GLU A 38 -9.72 -10.00 0.03
N TYR A 39 -10.05 -8.94 0.77
CA TYR A 39 -10.73 -7.77 0.21
C TYR A 39 -9.98 -7.18 -1.00
N PHE A 40 -8.67 -6.93 -0.89
CA PHE A 40 -7.89 -6.35 -2.00
C PHE A 40 -7.53 -7.35 -3.11
N GLU A 41 -7.61 -8.65 -2.84
CA GLU A 41 -7.50 -9.69 -3.87
C GLU A 41 -8.78 -9.77 -4.71
N GLU A 42 -9.95 -9.62 -4.09
CA GLU A 42 -11.25 -9.65 -4.78
C GLU A 42 -11.64 -8.30 -5.41
N HIS A 43 -11.11 -7.18 -4.89
CA HIS A 43 -11.47 -5.83 -5.32
C HIS A 43 -10.27 -5.11 -5.95
N GLU A 44 -9.84 -5.57 -7.12
CA GLU A 44 -8.67 -5.02 -7.83
C GLU A 44 -8.76 -3.50 -8.03
N ASN A 45 -9.93 -2.98 -8.43
CA ASN A 45 -10.14 -1.54 -8.60
C ASN A 45 -9.88 -0.76 -7.30
N ALA A 46 -10.31 -1.30 -6.14
CA ALA A 46 -10.05 -0.66 -4.85
C ALA A 46 -8.56 -0.72 -4.48
N ARG A 47 -7.88 -1.83 -4.83
CA ARG A 47 -6.43 -1.98 -4.64
C ARG A 47 -5.65 -0.95 -5.47
N VAL A 48 -6.04 -0.77 -6.74
CA VAL A 48 -5.46 0.24 -7.63
C VAL A 48 -5.70 1.64 -7.08
N ALA A 49 -6.94 1.99 -6.74
CA ALA A 49 -7.28 3.30 -6.20
C ALA A 49 -6.48 3.64 -4.93
N ALA A 50 -6.31 2.67 -4.02
CA ALA A 50 -5.48 2.85 -2.82
C ALA A 50 -4.00 3.11 -3.16
N ALA A 51 -3.44 2.41 -4.15
CA ALA A 51 -2.07 2.62 -4.59
C ALA A 51 -1.88 3.98 -5.30
N VAL A 52 -2.87 4.41 -6.09
CA VAL A 52 -2.90 5.73 -6.75
C VAL A 52 -2.92 6.84 -5.70
N SER A 53 -3.83 6.79 -4.73
CA SER A 53 -3.93 7.79 -3.65
C SER A 53 -2.62 7.90 -2.86
N LEU A 54 -1.98 6.78 -2.52
CA LEU A 54 -0.68 6.80 -1.83
C LEU A 54 0.43 7.43 -2.70
N TYR A 55 0.40 7.23 -4.01
CA TYR A 55 1.37 7.86 -4.91
C TYR A 55 1.11 9.35 -5.06
N GLU A 56 -0.14 9.76 -5.21
CA GLU A 56 -0.55 11.16 -5.35
C GLU A 56 -0.21 11.97 -4.09
N GLU A 57 -0.41 11.39 -2.89
CA GLU A 57 -0.01 11.98 -1.60
C GLU A 57 1.51 11.90 -1.32
N GLU A 58 2.30 11.49 -2.32
CA GLU A 58 3.75 11.37 -2.25
C GLU A 58 4.27 10.45 -1.14
N ARG A 59 3.40 9.58 -0.61
CA ARG A 59 3.71 8.64 0.46
C ARG A 59 4.61 7.51 0.00
N ILE A 60 4.56 7.18 -1.28
CA ILE A 60 5.27 6.05 -1.90
C ILE A 60 5.80 6.41 -3.28
N THR A 61 6.80 5.64 -3.74
CA THR A 61 7.37 5.75 -5.08
C THR A 61 6.49 5.05 -6.13
N LEU A 62 6.69 5.37 -7.42
CA LEU A 62 6.00 4.70 -8.54
C LEU A 62 6.15 3.17 -8.48
N GLY A 63 7.36 2.68 -8.19
CA GLY A 63 7.62 1.24 -8.08
C GLY A 63 6.86 0.60 -6.92
N THR A 64 6.72 1.31 -5.80
CA THR A 64 5.94 0.82 -4.65
C THR A 64 4.45 0.81 -4.96
N ALA A 65 3.95 1.84 -5.65
CA ALA A 65 2.56 1.91 -6.10
C ALA A 65 2.24 0.74 -7.06
N ALA A 66 3.12 0.50 -8.05
CA ALA A 66 2.99 -0.62 -8.98
C ALA A 66 2.93 -1.97 -8.26
N ARG A 67 3.85 -2.21 -7.31
CA ARG A 67 3.87 -3.44 -6.50
C ARG A 67 2.60 -3.62 -5.67
N LEU A 68 2.07 -2.56 -5.07
CA LEU A 68 0.82 -2.62 -4.28
C LEU A 68 -0.40 -2.85 -5.16
N ALA A 69 -0.43 -2.24 -6.35
CA ALA A 69 -1.51 -2.37 -7.31
C ALA A 69 -1.48 -3.71 -8.06
N GLY A 70 -0.35 -4.44 -8.06
CA GLY A 70 -0.18 -5.71 -8.74
C GLY A 70 0.29 -5.58 -10.20
N PHE A 71 0.88 -4.44 -10.55
CA PHE A 71 1.31 -4.11 -11.91
C PHE A 71 2.82 -3.91 -11.98
N ASN A 72 3.36 -3.95 -13.19
CA ASN A 72 4.71 -3.48 -13.44
C ASN A 72 4.76 -1.93 -13.50
N ARG A 73 5.96 -1.35 -13.44
CA ARG A 73 6.15 0.11 -13.40
C ARG A 73 5.59 0.85 -14.63
N PHE A 74 5.55 0.20 -15.80
CA PHE A 74 5.08 0.82 -17.04
C PHE A 74 3.55 0.84 -17.07
N GLU A 75 2.91 -0.26 -16.68
CA GLU A 75 1.46 -0.33 -16.50
C GLU A 75 0.97 0.68 -15.46
N MET A 76 1.65 0.76 -14.30
CA MET A 76 1.27 1.73 -13.26
C MET A 76 1.39 3.18 -13.74
N ARG A 77 2.40 3.48 -14.57
CA ARG A 77 2.56 4.81 -15.17
C ARG A 77 1.40 5.15 -16.09
N ASP A 78 0.90 4.18 -16.84
CA ASP A 78 -0.21 4.39 -17.77
C ASP A 78 -1.53 4.55 -16.98
N ILE A 79 -1.75 3.76 -15.92
CA ILE A 79 -2.87 3.93 -14.96
C ILE A 79 -2.88 5.34 -14.34
N LEU A 80 -1.74 5.81 -13.84
CA LEU A 80 -1.67 7.15 -13.22
C LEU A 80 -2.05 8.26 -14.19
N ARG A 81 -1.70 8.14 -15.48
CA ARG A 81 -2.13 9.11 -16.50
C ARG A 81 -3.62 9.06 -16.76
N GLU A 82 -4.20 7.87 -16.81
CA GLU A 82 -5.64 7.68 -17.01
C GLU A 82 -6.45 8.29 -15.86
N GLU A 83 -5.94 8.20 -14.63
CA GLU A 83 -6.50 8.83 -13.42
C GLU A 83 -6.17 10.33 -13.29
N GLY A 84 -5.44 10.91 -14.25
CA GLY A 84 -5.09 12.34 -14.24
C GLY A 84 -4.03 12.73 -13.21
N VAL A 85 -3.32 11.77 -12.63
CA VAL A 85 -2.26 12.00 -11.64
C VAL A 85 -0.95 12.35 -12.33
N GLU A 86 -0.31 13.43 -11.88
CA GLU A 86 0.94 13.90 -12.44
C GLU A 86 2.09 12.92 -12.15
N LEU A 87 2.82 12.55 -13.20
CA LEU A 87 3.97 11.66 -13.08
C LEU A 87 5.19 12.44 -12.62
N ARG A 88 5.70 12.09 -11.44
CA ARG A 88 6.93 12.65 -10.88
C ARG A 88 8.13 11.92 -11.47
N PHE A 89 8.83 12.58 -12.37
CA PHE A 89 10.04 12.07 -13.02
C PHE A 89 11.27 12.74 -12.42
N GLY A 90 12.02 11.99 -11.62
CA GLY A 90 13.28 12.44 -11.07
C GLY A 90 13.11 13.45 -9.92
N PRO A 91 14.22 14.05 -9.49
CA PRO A 91 14.25 14.97 -8.36
C PRO A 91 13.50 16.27 -8.69
N GLU A 92 12.75 16.76 -7.70
CA GLU A 92 11.93 17.98 -7.82
C GLU A 92 12.76 19.24 -8.05
N ASP A 93 13.97 19.26 -7.51
CA ASP A 93 14.94 20.34 -7.67
C ASP A 93 16.39 19.84 -7.70
N MET A 94 17.32 20.79 -7.85
CA MET A 94 18.76 20.50 -7.93
C MET A 94 19.36 20.01 -6.62
N ASP A 95 18.76 20.33 -5.48
CA ASP A 95 19.26 19.90 -4.18
C ASP A 95 18.82 18.45 -3.91
N ALA A 96 17.56 18.11 -4.19
CA ALA A 96 17.08 16.72 -4.24
C ALA A 96 17.91 15.86 -5.22
N ALA A 97 18.28 16.44 -6.38
CA ALA A 97 19.14 15.75 -7.34
C ALA A 97 20.54 15.45 -6.79
N ARG A 98 21.11 16.36 -5.99
CA ARG A 98 22.41 16.16 -5.34
C ARG A 98 22.32 15.11 -4.25
N ASP A 99 21.26 15.14 -3.43
CA ASP A 99 21.02 14.15 -2.39
C ASP A 99 20.92 12.73 -2.98
N GLU A 100 20.19 12.56 -4.08
CA GLU A 100 20.12 11.28 -4.78
C GLU A 100 21.48 10.81 -5.32
N ILE A 101 22.29 11.71 -5.89
CA ILE A 101 23.65 11.40 -6.37
C ILE A 101 24.55 10.97 -5.22
N ASP A 102 24.48 11.66 -4.08
CA ASP A 102 25.29 11.36 -2.91
C ASP A 102 24.90 10.00 -2.31
N VAL A 103 23.61 9.68 -2.22
CA VAL A 103 23.16 8.33 -1.83
C VAL A 103 23.71 7.27 -2.79
N ALA A 104 23.60 7.50 -4.10
CA ALA A 104 24.05 6.54 -5.11
C ALA A 104 25.57 6.29 -5.05
N ARG A 105 26.36 7.32 -4.72
CA ARG A 105 27.82 7.23 -4.56
C ARG A 105 28.26 6.48 -3.31
N ASN A 106 27.39 6.38 -2.31
CA ASN A 106 27.66 5.73 -1.02
C ASN A 106 27.05 4.31 -0.92
N LEU A 107 26.57 3.73 -2.03
CA LEU A 107 26.18 2.33 -2.10
C LEU A 107 27.44 1.44 -2.18
N GLU A 108 27.97 1.05 -1.01
CA GLU A 108 28.96 -0.04 -0.88
C GLU A 108 28.31 -1.43 -0.98
#